data_AF-A0A3B0P2V3-F1
#
_entry.id   AF-A0A3B0P2V3-F1
#
_cell.length_a   1.000
_cell.length_b   1.000
_cell.length_c   1.000
_cell.angle_alpha   90.00
_cell.angle_beta   90.00
_cell.angle_gamma   90.00
#
_symmetry.space_group_name_H-M   'P 1'
#
loop_
_entity.id
_entity.type
_entity.pdbx_description
1 polymer ?
#
loop_
_entity_poly.entity_id
_entity_poly.type
_entity_poly.pdbx_seq_one_letter_code
_entity_poly.pdbx_strand_id
1 'polypeptide(L)'
;MLGYETELDNKKIGLDDFHNINNYLNNFLIKFMKECHQIMNDKSKLIMVIGDVNRNNKVFSIYDHISLIEKETNLILKEIYIDEINQNSKATNSFGSKAGKATQVEKIYVFKKNKYLYKK
;
A
#
# COMPACT_ATOMS: atom_id res chain seq x y z
N MET A 1 5.38 -7.83 -5.72
CA MET A 1 4.40 -8.94 -5.62
C MET A 1 4.65 -9.62 -4.27
N LEU A 2 3.74 -9.44 -3.29
CA LEU A 2 3.85 -10.14 -2.01
C LEU A 2 3.49 -11.62 -2.29
N GLY A 3 4.49 -12.49 -2.23
CA GLY A 3 4.46 -13.87 -2.73
C GLY A 3 3.41 -14.78 -2.09
N TYR A 4 2.16 -14.68 -2.55
CA TYR A 4 1.13 -15.69 -2.38
C TYR A 4 0.85 -16.28 -3.75
N GLU A 5 1.37 -17.48 -3.99
CA GLU A 5 1.42 -18.11 -5.31
C GLU A 5 0.11 -18.78 -5.73
N THR A 6 -0.95 -18.76 -4.91
CA THR A 6 -2.21 -19.44 -5.24
C THR A 6 -3.47 -18.61 -4.98
N GLU A 7 -4.46 -18.75 -5.86
CA GLU A 7 -5.82 -18.16 -5.69
C GLU A 7 -6.49 -18.60 -4.37
N LEU A 8 -6.10 -19.77 -3.83
CA LEU A 8 -6.63 -20.32 -2.59
C LEU A 8 -6.19 -19.50 -1.37
N ASP A 9 -4.94 -19.01 -1.36
CA ASP A 9 -4.44 -18.18 -0.26
C ASP A 9 -5.11 -16.81 -0.24
N ASN A 10 -5.36 -16.22 -1.42
CA ASN A 10 -6.09 -14.96 -1.58
C ASN A 10 -7.55 -15.04 -1.07
N LYS A 11 -8.23 -16.19 -1.28
CA LYS A 11 -9.57 -16.43 -0.73
C LYS A 11 -9.56 -16.59 0.80
N LYS A 12 -8.53 -17.22 1.37
CA LYS A 12 -8.39 -17.38 2.84
C LYS A 12 -8.20 -16.06 3.58
N ILE A 13 -7.48 -15.11 2.98
CA ILE A 13 -7.32 -13.76 3.53
C ILE A 13 -8.54 -12.85 3.27
N GLY A 14 -9.56 -13.36 2.57
CA GLY A 14 -10.79 -12.62 2.30
C GLY A 14 -10.59 -11.41 1.38
N LEU A 15 -9.53 -11.40 0.57
CA LEU A 15 -9.34 -10.39 -0.48
C LEU A 15 -10.18 -10.78 -1.70
N ASP A 16 -11.51 -10.66 -1.55
CA ASP A 16 -12.45 -10.61 -2.66
C ASP A 16 -12.37 -9.21 -3.29
N ASP A 17 -12.08 -9.17 -4.60
CA ASP A 17 -11.99 -7.98 -5.43
C ASP A 17 -13.22 -7.07 -5.32
N PHE A 18 -14.38 -7.60 -4.91
CA PHE A 18 -15.64 -6.89 -4.98
C PHE A 18 -15.91 -5.91 -3.84
N HIS A 19 -15.60 -6.20 -2.57
CA HIS A 19 -16.18 -5.45 -1.45
C HIS A 19 -15.25 -5.04 -0.30
N ASN A 20 -13.93 -5.20 -0.41
CA ASN A 20 -13.09 -5.22 0.78
C ASN A 20 -12.06 -4.11 0.97
N ILE A 21 -12.31 -2.87 0.56
CA ILE A 21 -11.43 -1.74 0.95
C ILE A 21 -11.29 -1.64 2.48
N ASN A 22 -12.42 -1.71 3.21
CA ASN A 22 -12.40 -1.63 4.67
C ASN A 22 -11.68 -2.83 5.28
N ASN A 23 -11.87 -4.06 4.78
CA ASN A 23 -11.15 -5.21 5.30
C ASN A 23 -9.66 -5.16 4.92
N TYR A 24 -9.32 -4.72 3.72
CA TYR A 24 -7.94 -4.52 3.30
C TYR A 24 -7.25 -3.50 4.22
N LEU A 25 -7.88 -2.36 4.48
CA LEU A 25 -7.32 -1.31 5.33
C LEU A 25 -7.25 -1.78 6.81
N ASN A 26 -8.37 -2.21 7.38
CA ASN A 26 -8.47 -2.46 8.81
C ASN A 26 -7.98 -3.85 9.22
N ASN A 27 -8.37 -4.90 8.49
CA ASN A 27 -8.09 -6.28 8.89
C ASN A 27 -6.71 -6.74 8.42
N PHE A 28 -6.23 -6.20 7.31
CA PHE A 28 -4.93 -6.56 6.74
C PHE A 28 -3.86 -5.50 6.99
N LEU A 29 -3.97 -4.31 6.37
CA LEU A 29 -2.89 -3.32 6.34
C LEU A 29 -2.53 -2.79 7.73
N ILE A 30 -3.52 -2.32 8.49
CA ILE A 30 -3.30 -1.80 9.85
C ILE A 30 -2.75 -2.91 10.76
N LYS A 31 -3.28 -4.13 10.67
CA LYS A 31 -2.80 -5.27 11.47
C LYS A 31 -1.35 -5.59 11.13
N PHE A 32 -1.03 -5.70 9.85
CA PHE A 32 0.33 -5.96 9.37
C PHE A 32 1.30 -4.87 9.86
N MET A 33 0.94 -3.60 9.73
CA MET A 33 1.76 -2.48 10.18
C MET A 33 1.96 -2.46 11.70
N LYS A 34 0.95 -2.87 12.50
CA LYS A 34 1.08 -3.06 13.95
C LYS A 34 2.11 -4.15 14.29
N GLU A 35 2.09 -5.28 13.59
CA GLU A 35 3.10 -6.35 13.77
C GLU A 35 4.51 -5.86 13.39
N CYS A 36 4.65 -5.14 12.27
CA CYS A 36 5.92 -4.50 11.91
C CYS A 36 6.40 -3.53 13.00
N HIS A 37 5.51 -2.72 13.57
CA HIS A 37 5.84 -1.81 14.65
C HIS A 37 6.45 -2.54 15.85
N GLN A 38 5.93 -3.72 16.23
CA GLN A 38 6.44 -4.46 17.39
C GLN A 38 7.91 -4.89 17.22
N ILE A 39 8.31 -5.30 16.02
CA ILE A 39 9.67 -5.79 15.73
C ILE A 39 10.67 -4.68 15.35
N MET A 40 10.18 -3.51 14.96
CA MET A 40 11.03 -2.37 14.59
C MET A 40 11.74 -1.77 15.81
N ASN A 41 12.96 -1.28 15.64
CA ASN A 41 13.61 -0.42 16.63
C ASN A 41 13.45 1.07 16.24
N ASP A 42 13.91 1.99 17.10
CA ASP A 42 13.74 3.45 16.90
C ASP A 42 14.51 4.04 15.72
N LYS A 43 15.44 3.27 15.14
CA LYS A 43 16.21 3.64 13.95
C LYS A 43 15.66 2.99 12.67
N SER A 44 14.76 2.00 12.81
CA SER A 44 14.14 1.30 11.69
C SER A 44 13.20 2.21 10.89
N LYS A 45 13.09 1.92 9.59
CA LYS A 45 12.08 2.47 8.69
C LYS A 45 11.24 1.30 8.14
N LEU A 46 9.93 1.49 8.03
CA LEU A 46 9.06 0.59 7.27
C LEU A 46 8.81 1.21 5.90
N ILE A 47 9.20 0.52 4.84
CA ILE A 47 9.05 0.98 3.46
C ILE A 47 8.00 0.10 2.79
N MET A 48 6.96 0.69 2.23
CA MET A 48 5.87 -0.02 1.56
C MET A 48 5.70 0.53 0.14
N VAL A 49 5.62 -0.36 -0.84
CA VAL A 49 5.31 0.00 -2.23
C VAL A 49 3.87 -0.39 -2.50
N ILE A 50 3.01 0.61 -2.70
CA ILE A 50 1.57 0.39 -2.87
C ILE A 50 1.06 1.28 -3.99
N GLY A 51 0.38 0.67 -4.96
CA GLY A 51 -0.21 1.36 -6.08
C GLY A 51 -1.63 1.84 -5.78
N ASP A 52 -2.03 2.93 -6.41
CA ASP A 52 -3.43 3.35 -6.43
C ASP A 52 -4.28 2.34 -7.23
N VAL A 53 -5.45 2.03 -6.71
CA VAL A 53 -6.41 1.13 -7.37
C VAL A 53 -7.56 1.95 -7.91
N ASN A 54 -7.73 1.99 -9.23
CA ASN A 54 -8.86 2.66 -9.87
C ASN A 54 -9.98 1.66 -10.13
N ARG A 55 -11.17 1.92 -9.59
CA ARG A 55 -12.35 1.07 -9.78
C ARG A 55 -13.62 1.91 -9.87
N ASN A 56 -14.43 1.67 -10.90
CA ASN A 56 -15.71 2.36 -11.12
C ASN A 56 -15.59 3.90 -11.01
N ASN A 57 -14.54 4.48 -11.60
CA ASN A 57 -14.19 5.91 -11.53
C ASN A 57 -13.85 6.45 -10.13
N LYS A 58 -13.65 5.58 -9.14
CA LYS A 58 -13.10 5.94 -7.83
C LYS A 58 -11.67 5.42 -7.72
N VAL A 59 -10.75 6.33 -7.38
CA VAL A 59 -9.37 5.98 -7.07
C VAL A 59 -9.29 5.71 -5.57
N PHE A 60 -8.88 4.51 -5.19
CA PHE A 60 -8.48 4.20 -3.84
C PHE A 60 -6.98 4.43 -3.71
N SER A 61 -6.60 5.31 -2.78
CA SER A 61 -5.22 5.64 -2.47
C SER A 61 -5.04 5.52 -0.95
N ILE A 62 -3.99 4.82 -0.52
CA ILE A 62 -3.64 4.74 0.90
C ILE A 62 -3.30 6.11 1.47
N TYR A 63 -2.87 7.05 0.61
CA TYR A 63 -2.63 8.43 1.01
C TYR A 63 -3.85 9.05 1.71
N ASP A 64 -5.05 8.71 1.27
CA ASP A 64 -6.30 9.25 1.81
C ASP A 64 -6.63 8.69 3.21
N HIS A 65 -5.90 7.66 3.64
CA HIS A 65 -6.10 6.96 4.90
C HIS A 65 -4.92 7.09 5.88
N ILE A 66 -3.91 7.91 5.56
CA ILE A 66 -2.69 8.05 6.37
C ILE A 66 -3.01 8.43 7.82
N SER A 67 -3.87 9.42 8.06
CA SER A 67 -4.21 9.85 9.43
C SER A 67 -4.76 8.72 10.30
N LEU A 68 -5.57 7.83 9.71
CA LEU A 68 -6.08 6.64 10.40
C LEU A 68 -4.96 5.64 10.68
N ILE A 69 -4.14 5.37 9.66
CA ILE A 69 -2.99 4.45 9.77
C ILE A 69 -2.04 4.91 10.86
N GLU A 70 -1.68 6.19 10.90
CA GLU A 70 -0.74 6.72 11.90
C GLU A 70 -1.30 6.61 13.31
N LYS A 71 -2.58 6.96 13.48
CA LYS A 71 -3.29 6.84 14.76
C LYS A 71 -3.33 5.41 15.26
N GLU A 72 -3.64 4.46 14.38
CA GLU A 72 -3.82 3.06 14.76
C GLU A 72 -2.51 2.31 14.95
N THR A 73 -1.48 2.61 14.15
CA THR A 73 -0.23 1.81 14.10
C THR A 73 0.91 2.42 14.91
N ASN A 74 0.79 3.66 15.39
CA ASN A 74 1.87 4.44 15.99
C ASN A 74 3.12 4.55 15.07
N LEU A 75 2.92 4.44 13.76
CA LEU A 75 3.91 4.70 12.73
C LEU A 75 3.56 6.01 12.03
N ILE A 76 4.53 6.90 11.86
CA ILE A 76 4.34 8.20 11.20
C ILE A 76 4.93 8.11 9.79
N LEU A 77 4.19 8.57 8.80
CA LEU A 77 4.66 8.74 7.44
C LEU A 77 5.66 9.90 7.38
N LYS A 78 6.85 9.66 6.81
CA LYS A 78 7.91 10.65 6.69
C LYS A 78 8.13 11.11 5.26
N GLU A 79 8.15 10.18 4.33
CA GLU A 79 8.45 10.44 2.93
C GLU A 79 7.48 9.64 2.06
N ILE A 80 7.11 10.22 0.92
CA ILE A 80 6.41 9.55 -0.17
C ILE A 80 7.23 9.80 -1.42
N TYR A 81 7.53 8.73 -2.16
CA TYR A 81 8.11 8.81 -3.50
C TYR A 81 7.07 8.32 -4.50
N ILE A 82 6.84 9.10 -5.54
CA ILE A 82 5.86 8.81 -6.58
C ILE A 82 6.64 8.72 -7.90
N ASP A 83 6.53 7.59 -8.59
CA ASP A 83 7.03 7.48 -9.96
C ASP A 83 5.90 7.82 -10.92
N GLU A 84 5.87 9.08 -11.37
CA GLU A 84 4.94 9.52 -12.40
C GLU A 84 5.40 8.98 -13.75
N ILE A 85 4.94 7.78 -14.10
CA ILE A 85 5.19 7.21 -15.43
C ILE A 85 4.42 8.06 -16.46
N ASN A 86 5.13 8.96 -17.13
CA ASN A 86 4.63 9.68 -18.30
C ASN A 86 4.26 8.64 -19.38
N GLN A 87 2.96 8.43 -19.63
CA GLN A 87 2.46 7.37 -20.51
C GLN A 87 3.05 7.39 -21.93
N ASN A 88 3.60 8.54 -22.37
CA ASN A 88 4.18 8.73 -23.70
C ASN A 88 5.55 8.03 -23.91
N SER A 89 6.20 7.50 -22.88
CA SER A 89 7.53 6.87 -22.99
C SER A 89 7.55 5.36 -22.79
N LYS A 90 6.42 4.67 -22.93
CA LYS A 90 6.39 3.20 -22.93
C LYS A 90 6.97 2.65 -24.25
N ALA A 91 8.22 2.21 -24.21
CA ALA A 91 8.80 1.26 -25.17
C ALA A 91 8.00 -0.07 -25.28
N THR A 92 7.02 -0.28 -24.37
CA THR A 92 6.07 -1.40 -24.39
C THR A 92 4.90 -1.23 -25.39
N ASN A 93 4.78 -0.09 -26.07
CA ASN A 93 3.78 0.11 -27.13
C ASN A 93 4.18 -0.51 -28.49
N SER A 94 5.43 -0.97 -28.65
CA SER A 94 5.94 -1.48 -29.93
C SER A 94 5.67 -2.97 -30.20
N PHE A 95 5.06 -3.70 -29.26
CA PHE A 95 4.84 -5.16 -29.37
C PHE A 95 3.36 -5.58 -29.51
N GLY A 96 2.53 -4.73 -30.14
CA GLY A 96 1.36 -5.20 -30.90
C GLY A 96 0.17 -5.84 -30.16
N SER A 97 0.18 -5.95 -28.83
CA SER A 97 -0.97 -6.49 -28.08
C SER A 97 -1.47 -5.49 -27.05
N LYS A 98 -2.65 -4.91 -27.31
CA LYS A 98 -3.44 -4.13 -26.35
C LYS A 98 -3.76 -5.00 -25.12
N ALA A 99 -2.88 -5.00 -24.13
CA ALA A 99 -3.24 -5.37 -22.76
C ALA A 99 -3.63 -4.08 -22.05
N GLY A 100 -4.93 -3.91 -21.75
CA GLY A 100 -5.46 -2.78 -21.00
C GLY A 100 -4.77 -2.68 -19.64
N LYS A 101 -3.68 -1.91 -19.57
CA LYS A 101 -2.91 -1.72 -18.35
C LYS A 101 -3.53 -0.56 -17.60
N ALA A 102 -4.23 -0.88 -16.52
CA ALA A 102 -4.56 0.08 -15.46
C ALA A 102 -3.31 0.93 -15.17
N THR A 103 -3.47 2.25 -15.18
CA THR A 103 -2.41 3.20 -14.83
C THR A 103 -2.11 3.01 -13.35
N GLN A 104 -1.22 2.08 -13.03
CA GLN A 104 -0.76 1.83 -11.67
C GLN A 104 0.27 2.91 -11.35
N VAL A 105 -0.15 3.96 -10.64
CA VAL A 105 0.79 4.88 -10.02
C VAL A 105 1.32 4.18 -8.78
N GLU A 106 2.54 3.64 -8.85
CA GLU A 106 3.20 3.04 -7.71
C GLU A 106 3.74 4.14 -6.80
N LYS A 107 3.37 4.09 -5.52
CA LYS A 107 3.86 5.02 -4.49
C LYS A 107 4.66 4.25 -3.47
N ILE A 108 5.82 4.81 -3.10
CA ILE A 108 6.66 4.29 -2.03
C ILE A 108 6.42 5.14 -0.79
N TYR A 109 5.92 4.51 0.26
CA TYR A 109 5.63 5.12 1.55
C TYR A 109 6.71 4.74 2.56
N VAL A 110 7.29 5.73 3.25
CA VAL A 110 8.32 5.52 4.27
C VAL A 110 7.79 5.92 5.64
N PHE A 111 7.60 4.94 6.51
CA PHE A 111 7.11 5.12 7.88
C PHE A 111 8.22 4.95 8.92
N LYS A 112 8.08 5.64 10.06
CA LYS A 112 8.94 5.50 11.25
C LYS A 112 8.13 5.41 12.53
N LYS A 113 8.67 4.81 13.60
CA LYS A 113 8.05 4.82 14.93
C LYS A 113 7.78 6.25 15.42
N ASN A 114 6.60 6.46 16.01
CA ASN A 114 6.30 7.69 16.73
C ASN A 114 7.06 7.71 18.06
N LYS A 115 8.05 8.60 18.18
CA LYS A 115 8.89 8.75 19.39
C LYS A 115 8.19 9.49 20.53
N TYR A 116 7.05 10.14 20.29
CA TYR A 116 6.43 11.04 21.25
C TYR A 116 5.42 10.39 22.21
N LEU A 117 5.17 9.07 22.11
CA LEU A 117 4.22 8.36 22.98
C LEU A 117 4.85 7.73 24.24
N TYR A 118 6.19 7.66 24.34
CA TYR A 118 6.89 6.98 25.45
C TYR A 118 7.61 7.93 26.42
N LYS A 119 7.31 9.23 26.40
CA LYS A 119 7.67 10.13 27.51
C LYS A 119 6.52 10.14 28.52
N LYS A 120 6.51 9.16 29.42
CA LYS A 120 5.77 9.22 30.69
C LYS A 120 6.74 8.95 31.83
#